data_AF-A0A6H0SEU3-F1
#
_entry.id   AF-A0A6H0SEU3-F1
#
_cell.length_a   1.000
_cell.length_b   1.000
_cell.length_c   1.000
_cell.angle_alpha   90.00
_cell.angle_beta   90.00
_cell.angle_gamma   90.00
#
_symmetry.space_group_name_H-M   'P 1'
#
loop_
_entity.id
_entity.type
_entity.pdbx_description
1 polymer ?
#
loop_
_entity_poly.entity_id
_entity_poly.type
_entity_poly.pdbx_seq_one_letter_code
_entity_poly.pdbx_strand_id
1 'polypeptide(L)' 'MAMNGFQLRLVGGCIILFVLIGLLSGWSALFAAEALISTLFQIGLLLLGLALVYQGENTTLKN' A
#
# COMPACT_ATOMS: atom_id res chain seq x y z
N MET A 1 -17.67 4.75 -13.61
CA MET A 1 -18.08 5.20 -12.26
C MET A 1 -16.84 5.77 -11.60
N ALA A 2 -16.73 7.09 -11.43
CA ALA A 2 -15.58 7.67 -10.75
C ALA A 2 -15.62 7.25 -9.27
N MET A 3 -14.57 6.62 -8.77
CA MET A 3 -14.51 6.08 -7.42
C MET A 3 -14.46 7.25 -6.41
N ASN A 4 -15.27 7.19 -5.35
CA ASN A 4 -15.31 8.25 -4.32
C ASN A 4 -13.98 8.29 -3.55
N GLY A 5 -13.55 9.47 -3.06
CA GLY A 5 -12.34 9.63 -2.25
C GLY A 5 -12.29 8.69 -1.04
N PHE A 6 -13.43 8.43 -0.38
CA PHE A 6 -13.53 7.42 0.69
C PHE A 6 -13.19 6.00 0.21
N GLN A 7 -13.67 5.61 -0.96
CA GLN A 7 -13.37 4.30 -1.55
C GLN A 7 -11.89 4.19 -1.91
N LEU A 8 -11.27 5.28 -2.42
CA LEU A 8 -9.82 5.30 -2.68
C LEU A 8 -9.01 5.10 -1.40
N ARG A 9 -9.38 5.80 -0.32
CA ARG A 9 -8.73 5.65 1.00
C ARG A 9 -8.88 4.23 1.53
N LEU A 10 -10.06 3.63 1.39
CA LEU A 10 -10.33 2.25 1.83
C LEU A 10 -9.46 1.24 1.05
N VAL A 11 -9.41 1.36 -0.28
CA VAL A 11 -8.58 0.49 -1.13
C VAL A 11 -7.09 0.66 -0.82
N GLY A 12 -6.61 1.91 -0.73
CA GLY A 12 -5.22 2.20 -0.38
C GLY A 12 -4.85 1.66 1.02
N GLY A 13 -5.74 1.85 2.00
CA GLY A 13 -5.57 1.32 3.36
C GLY A 13 -5.54 -0.22 3.40
N CYS A 14 -6.40 -0.90 2.64
CA CYS A 14 -6.37 -2.35 2.52
C CYS A 14 -5.05 -2.85 1.93
N ILE A 15 -4.54 -2.20 0.87
CA ILE A 15 -3.26 -2.55 0.25
C ILE A 15 -2.12 -2.43 1.28
N ILE A 16 -2.05 -1.30 2.00
CA ILE A 16 -1.04 -1.10 3.04
C ILE A 16 -1.14 -2.18 4.12
N LEU A 17 -2.35 -2.47 4.59
CA LEU A 17 -2.58 -3.45 5.66
C LEU A 17 -2.12 -4.86 5.26
N PHE A 18 -2.45 -5.32 4.05
CA PHE A 18 -1.99 -6.63 3.57
C PHE A 18 -0.48 -6.70 3.41
N VAL A 19 0.14 -5.63 2.91
CA VAL A 19 1.61 -5.58 2.77
C VAL A 19 2.28 -5.60 4.13
N LEU A 20 1.75 -4.87 5.12
CA LEU A 20 2.27 -4.88 6.49
C LEU A 20 2.14 -6.25 7.16
N ILE A 21 1.02 -6.96 6.96
CA ILE A 21 0.88 -8.35 7.44
C ILE A 21 1.95 -9.24 6.80
N GLY A 22 2.16 -9.11 5.48
CA GLY A 22 3.23 -9.82 4.77
C GLY A 22 4.61 -9.54 5.36
N LEU A 23 4.93 -8.27 5.58
CA LEU A 23 6.18 -7.79 6.19
C LEU A 23 6.41 -8.38 7.59
N LEU A 24 5.38 -8.37 8.43
CA LEU A 24 5.46 -8.92 9.80
C LEU A 24 5.57 -10.44 9.80
N SER A 25 4.89 -11.13 8.87
CA SER A 25 4.93 -12.59 8.76
C SER A 25 6.25 -13.15 8.22
N GLY A 26 6.92 -12.40 7.36
CA GLY A 26 8.16 -12.80 6.67
C GLY A 26 9.37 -11.96 7.04
N TRP A 27 9.33 -11.24 8.17
CA TRP A 27 10.34 -10.24 8.55
C TRP A 27 11.78 -10.74 8.44
N SER A 28 12.04 -11.97 8.89
CA SER A 28 13.37 -12.59 8.82
C SER A 28 13.81 -12.93 7.39
N ALA A 29 12.88 -13.26 6.49
CA ALA A 29 13.18 -13.61 5.11
C ALA A 29 13.60 -12.39 4.28
N LEU A 30 13.18 -11.18 4.65
CA LEU A 30 13.50 -9.93 3.92
C LEU A 30 14.98 -9.55 3.98
N PHE A 31 15.74 -10.12 4.92
CA PHE A 31 17.18 -9.89 5.07
C PHE A 31 18.03 -10.91 4.30
N ALA A 32 17.42 -11.89 3.63
CA ALA A 32 18.12 -12.82 2.75
C ALA A 32 18.46 -12.13 1.41
N ALA A 33 19.62 -12.45 0.82
CA ALA A 33 20.06 -11.87 -0.45
C ALA A 33 19.06 -12.14 -1.60
N GLU A 34 18.35 -13.26 -1.53
CA GLU A 34 17.35 -13.68 -2.51
C GLU A 34 16.02 -12.91 -2.40
N ALA A 35 15.78 -12.23 -1.26
CA ALA A 35 14.52 -11.55 -1.01
C ALA A 35 14.43 -10.14 -1.60
N LEU A 36 15.52 -9.62 -2.18
CA LEU A 36 15.62 -8.23 -2.67
C LEU A 36 14.46 -7.85 -3.61
N ILE A 37 14.08 -8.75 -4.53
CA ILE A 37 12.95 -8.52 -5.46
C ILE A 37 11.62 -8.45 -4.71
N SER A 38 11.40 -9.34 -3.76
CA SER A 38 10.20 -9.34 -2.91
C SER A 38 10.11 -8.05 -2.08
N THR A 39 11.24 -7.59 -1.53
CA THR A 39 11.33 -6.36 -0.75
C THR A 39 11.03 -5.13 -1.61
N LEU A 40 11.58 -5.05 -2.83
CA LEU A 40 11.27 -3.97 -3.78
C LEU A 40 9.80 -3.96 -4.17
N PHE A 41 9.21 -5.13 -4.42
CA PHE A 41 7.79 -5.24 -4.74
C PHE A 41 6.90 -4.79 -3.57
N GLN A 42 7.23 -5.17 -2.34
CA GLN A 42 6.53 -4.71 -1.14
C GLN A 42 6.63 -3.20 -0.94
N ILE A 43 7.81 -2.61 -1.15
CA ILE A 43 7.99 -1.15 -1.11
C ILE A 43 7.11 -0.47 -2.17
N GLY A 44 7.07 -1.01 -3.39
CA GLY A 44 6.21 -0.51 -4.45
C GLY A 44 4.73 -0.52 -4.08
N LEU A 45 4.25 -1.61 -3.47
CA LEU A 45 2.87 -1.71 -3.00
C LEU A 45 2.57 -0.75 -1.83
N LEU A 46 3.51 -0.52 -0.92
CA LEU A 46 3.36 0.48 0.14
C LEU A 46 3.22 1.89 -0.44
N LEU A 47 4.08 2.25 -1.40
CA LEU A 47 4.01 3.54 -2.08
C LEU A 47 2.70 3.71 -2.85
N LEU A 48 2.25 2.65 -3.54
CA LEU A 48 0.97 2.65 -4.24
C LEU A 48 -0.21 2.83 -3.28
N GLY A 49 -0.24 2.07 -2.17
CA GLY A 49 -1.28 2.20 -1.15
C GLY A 49 -1.30 3.59 -0.54
N LEU A 50 -0.13 4.18 -0.25
CA LEU A 50 -0.01 5.53 0.28
C LEU A 50 -0.48 6.58 -0.74
N ALA A 51 -0.10 6.43 -2.01
CA ALA A 51 -0.54 7.32 -3.08
C ALA A 51 -2.07 7.29 -3.26
N LEU A 52 -2.69 6.12 -3.14
CA LEU A 52 -4.15 5.96 -3.19
C LEU A 52 -4.85 6.61 -1.99
N VAL A 53 -4.29 6.47 -0.79
CA VAL A 53 -4.81 7.18 0.41
C VAL A 53 -4.70 8.69 0.22
N TYR A 54 -3.54 9.18 -0.21
CA TYR A 54 -3.30 10.60 -0.47
C TYR A 54 -4.22 11.17 -1.55
N GLN A 55 -4.38 10.44 -2.66
CA GLN A 55 -5.30 10.84 -3.72
C GLN A 55 -6.75 10.82 -3.25
N GLY A 56 -7.14 9.82 -2.45
CA GLY A 56 -8.44 9.73 -1.80
C GLY A 56 -8.69 10.89 -0.83
N GLU A 57 -7.65 11.36 -0.13
CA GLU A 57 -7.74 12.58 0.67
C GLU A 57 -8.03 13.81 -0.18
N ASN A 58 -7.22 13.97 -1.22
CA ASN A 58 -7.26 15.16 -2.04
C ASN A 58 -8.52 15.23 -2.93
N THR A 59 -9.19 14.11 -3.18
CA THR A 59 -10.49 14.07 -3.86
C THR A 59 -11.66 14.36 -2.92
N THR A 60 -11.57 13.98 -1.64
CA THR A 60 -12.55 14.40 -0.63
C THR A 60 -12.50 15.90 -0.37
N LEU A 61 -11.32 16.52 -0.38
CA LEU A 61 -11.17 17.97 -0.18
C LEU A 61 -11.65 18.83 -1.37
N LYS A 62 -11.85 18.22 -2.54
CA LYS A 62 -12.23 18.91 -3.79
C LYS A 62 -13.73 18.82 -4.13
N ASN A 63 -14.48 17.98 -3.44
CA ASN A 63 -15.94 17.85 -3.58
C ASN A 63 -16.64 18.50 -2.40
#